data_AF-A0A9W9ZCF8-F1
#
_entry.id   AF-A0A9W9ZCF8-F1
#
_cell.length_a   1.000
_cell.length_b   1.000
_cell.length_c   1.000
_cell.angle_alpha   90.00
_cell.angle_beta   90.00
_cell.angle_gamma   90.00
#
_symmetry.space_group_name_H-M   'P 1'
#
loop_
_entity.id
_entity.type
_entity.pdbx_description
1 polymer ?
#
loop_
_entity_poly.entity_id
_entity_poly.type
_entity_poly.pdbx_seq_one_letter_code
_entity_poly.pdbx_strand_id
1 'polypeptide(L)'
;MVVSHFGVKTERGIKAELRLQHHPYDTESWGVLIREAQNTPLETSRVLCEKLVRRFPNAGRYWRLYIEQEVFRICSLFKLC
;
A
#
# COMPACT_ATOMS: atom_id res chain seq x y z
N MET A 1 6.24 19.96 2.14
CA MET A 1 5.52 19.31 1.03
C MET A 1 6.13 17.92 0.81
N VAL A 2 5.64 16.89 1.48
CA VAL A 2 6.11 15.51 1.25
C VAL A 2 5.18 14.80 0.30
N VAL A 3 5.32 15.08 -0.99
CA VAL A 3 4.79 14.22 -2.07
C VAL A 3 5.54 12.90 -1.98
N SER A 4 5.05 12.04 -1.10
CA SER A 4 5.64 10.74 -0.87
C SER A 4 5.11 9.84 -1.97
N HIS A 5 5.77 9.92 -3.13
CA HIS A 5 5.60 9.05 -4.28
C HIS A 5 5.58 7.62 -3.75
N PHE A 6 4.46 6.93 -3.92
CA PHE A 6 4.29 5.59 -3.41
C PHE A 6 5.07 4.54 -4.22
N GLY A 7 6.00 4.98 -5.08
CA GLY A 7 6.77 4.12 -5.98
C GLY A 7 5.94 3.43 -7.06
N VAL A 8 4.69 3.87 -7.26
CA VAL A 8 3.75 3.21 -8.18
C VAL A 8 4.05 3.63 -9.62
N LYS A 9 4.38 2.66 -10.46
CA LYS A 9 4.85 2.89 -11.83
C LYS A 9 3.73 2.80 -12.87
N THR A 10 2.55 2.33 -12.49
CA THR A 10 1.43 2.15 -13.41
C THR A 10 0.56 3.40 -13.51
N GLU A 11 0.02 3.67 -14.72
CA GLU A 11 -0.86 4.81 -14.97
C GLU A 11 -2.07 4.84 -14.01
N ARG A 12 -2.60 3.65 -13.67
CA ARG A 12 -3.73 3.50 -12.74
C ARG A 12 -3.36 3.93 -11.33
N GLY A 13 -2.18 3.56 -10.86
CA GLY A 13 -1.70 3.97 -9.54
C GLY A 13 -1.40 5.46 -9.44
N ILE A 14 -0.82 6.05 -10.50
CA ILE A 14 -0.59 7.50 -10.58
C ILE A 14 -1.92 8.26 -10.52
N LYS A 15 -2.93 7.81 -11.30
CA LYS A 15 -4.28 8.39 -11.25
C LYS A 15 -4.93 8.25 -9.87
N ALA A 16 -4.76 7.10 -9.21
CA ALA A 16 -5.25 6.89 -7.85
C ALA A 16 -4.56 7.83 -6.84
N GLU A 17 -3.25 8.00 -6.95
CA GLU A 17 -2.48 8.91 -6.08
C GLU A 17 -2.92 10.37 -6.25
N LEU A 18 -3.12 10.82 -7.50
CA LEU A 18 -3.68 12.14 -7.79
C LEU A 18 -5.07 12.33 -7.19
N ARG A 19 -5.95 11.33 -7.31
CA ARG A 19 -7.27 11.38 -6.67
C ARG A 19 -7.16 11.49 -5.16
N LEU A 20 -6.23 10.78 -4.53
CA LEU A 20 -6.01 10.84 -3.09
C LEU A 20 -5.49 12.21 -2.61
N GLN A 21 -4.90 13.04 -3.48
CA GLN A 21 -4.54 14.42 -3.13
C GLN A 21 -5.79 15.27 -2.87
N HIS A 22 -6.83 15.10 -3.68
CA HIS A 22 -8.10 15.81 -3.53
C HIS A 22 -9.08 15.11 -2.58
N HIS A 23 -9.07 13.77 -2.59
CA HIS A 23 -9.99 12.90 -1.86
C HIS A 23 -9.21 11.83 -1.07
N PRO A 24 -8.58 12.20 0.06
CA PRO A 24 -7.66 11.31 0.77
C PRO A 24 -8.33 10.11 1.46
N TYR A 25 -9.65 10.11 1.61
CA TYR A 25 -10.42 9.03 2.22
C TYR A 25 -11.08 8.11 1.18
N ASP A 26 -10.74 8.25 -0.10
CA ASP A 26 -11.31 7.47 -1.19
C ASP A 26 -10.83 6.01 -1.15
N THR A 27 -11.69 5.11 -0.68
CA THR A 27 -11.35 3.68 -0.49
C THR A 27 -11.07 2.95 -1.79
N GLU A 28 -11.66 3.39 -2.90
CA GLU A 28 -11.44 2.80 -4.22
C GLU A 28 -10.01 3.03 -4.71
N SER A 29 -9.54 4.28 -4.58
CA SER A 29 -8.18 4.68 -4.92
C SER A 29 -7.15 3.97 -4.04
N TRP A 30 -7.42 3.86 -2.73
CA TRP A 30 -6.61 3.04 -1.83
C TRP A 30 -6.61 1.56 -2.23
N GLY A 31 -7.73 1.03 -2.70
CA GLY A 31 -7.85 -0.34 -3.20
C GLY A 31 -6.95 -0.63 -4.41
N VAL A 32 -6.85 0.32 -5.36
CA VAL A 32 -5.93 0.23 -6.51
C VAL A 32 -4.48 0.18 -6.03
N LEU A 33 -4.11 1.07 -5.11
CA LEU A 33 -2.76 1.13 -4.56
C LEU A 33 -2.38 -0.14 -3.77
N ILE A 34 -3.31 -0.72 -3.02
CA ILE A 34 -3.10 -1.98 -2.29
C ILE A 34 -2.81 -3.13 -3.26
N ARG A 35 -3.55 -3.22 -4.38
CA ARG A 35 -3.30 -4.26 -5.39
C ARG A 35 -1.92 -4.12 -6.04
N GLU A 36 -1.48 -2.89 -6.27
CA GLU A 36 -0.11 -2.63 -6.75
C GLU A 36 0.94 -2.94 -5.67
N ALA A 37 0.65 -2.66 -4.39
CA ALA A 37 1.52 -2.99 -3.27
C ALA A 37 1.80 -4.50 -3.17
N GLN A 38 0.84 -5.34 -3.57
CA GLN A 38 1.03 -6.80 -3.63
C GLN A 38 1.99 -7.25 -4.74
N ASN A 39 2.17 -6.45 -5.79
CA ASN A 39 3.03 -6.76 -6.94
C ASN A 39 4.39 -6.04 -6.90
N THR A 40 4.54 -5.04 -6.04
CA THR A 40 5.77 -4.27 -5.84
C THR A 40 6.64 -4.86 -4.71
N PRO A 41 7.94 -4.56 -4.63
CA PRO A 41 8.82 -5.09 -3.57
C PRO A 41 8.43 -4.62 -2.15
N LEU A 42 8.87 -5.40 -1.15
CA LEU A 42 8.50 -5.26 0.28
C LEU A 42 8.74 -3.86 0.84
N GLU A 43 9.86 -3.22 0.50
CA GLU A 43 10.17 -1.84 0.92
C GLU A 43 9.13 -0.83 0.46
N THR A 44 8.75 -0.87 -0.83
CA THR A 44 7.75 0.05 -1.38
C THR A 44 6.37 -0.21 -0.77
N SER A 45 5.99 -1.49 -0.62
CA SER A 45 4.69 -1.85 -0.05
C SER A 45 4.56 -1.47 1.43
N ARG A 46 5.66 -1.53 2.19
CA ARG A 46 5.68 -1.14 3.61
C ARG A 46 5.30 0.33 3.78
N VAL A 47 5.92 1.22 3.00
CA VAL A 47 5.62 2.67 3.03
C VAL A 47 4.15 2.95 2.71
N LEU A 48 3.58 2.20 1.76
CA LEU A 48 2.18 2.36 1.37
C LEU A 48 1.24 1.93 2.49
N CYS A 49 1.46 0.76 3.06
CA CYS A 49 0.64 0.23 4.14
C CYS A 49 0.76 1.06 5.41
N GLU A 50 1.96 1.54 5.79
CA GLU A 50 2.16 2.42 6.95
C GLU A 50 1.32 3.70 6.87
N LYS A 51 1.29 4.34 5.69
CA LYS A 51 0.43 5.51 5.47
C LYS A 51 -1.05 5.15 5.58
N LEU A 52 -1.41 3.96 5.12
CA LEU A 52 -2.78 3.48 5.10
C LEU A 52 -3.28 3.23 6.54
N VAL A 53 -2.50 2.56 7.39
CA VAL A 53 -2.84 2.38 8.82
C VAL A 53 -2.78 3.69 9.61
N ARG A 54 -1.85 4.61 9.28
CA ARG A 54 -1.85 5.96 9.87
C ARG A 54 -3.11 6.75 9.53
N ARG A 55 -3.60 6.62 8.30
CA ARG A 55 -4.81 7.34 7.84
C ARG A 55 -6.09 6.70 8.39
N PHE A 56 -6.13 5.37 8.47
CA PHE A 56 -7.28 4.61 8.93
C PHE A 56 -6.92 3.72 10.12
N PRO A 57 -6.63 4.31 11.29
CA PRO A 57 -6.22 3.54 12.46
C PRO A 57 -7.32 2.59 12.95
N ASN A 58 -8.60 2.96 12.77
CA ASN A 58 -9.75 2.17 13.22
C ASN A 58 -10.18 1.06 12.26
N ALA A 59 -9.55 0.96 11.08
CA ALA A 59 -9.93 -0.03 10.07
C ALA A 59 -9.03 -1.27 10.18
N GLY A 60 -9.45 -2.23 11.01
CA GLY A 60 -8.72 -3.49 11.24
C GLY A 60 -8.41 -4.29 9.96
N ARG A 61 -9.22 -4.11 8.90
CA ARG A 61 -8.97 -4.70 7.57
C ARG A 61 -7.59 -4.32 7.01
N TYR A 62 -7.14 -3.09 7.21
CA TYR A 62 -5.88 -2.60 6.67
C TYR A 62 -4.68 -3.03 7.50
N TRP A 63 -4.85 -3.12 8.81
CA TRP A 63 -3.85 -3.72 9.70
C TRP A 63 -3.59 -5.18 9.35
N ARG A 64 -4.66 -5.95 9.10
CA ARG A 64 -4.53 -7.33 8.65
C ARG A 64 -3.73 -7.43 7.35
N LEU A 65 -4.01 -6.58 6.38
CA LEU A 65 -3.28 -6.55 5.11
C LEU A 65 -1.78 -6.25 5.30
N TYR A 66 -1.45 -5.32 6.20
CA TYR A 66 -0.06 -5.00 6.53
C TYR A 66 0.68 -6.21 7.12
N ILE A 67 0.06 -6.89 8.09
CA ILE A 67 0.62 -8.09 8.71
C ILE A 67 0.76 -9.23 7.69
N GLU A 68 -0.27 -9.45 6.87
CA GLU A 68 -0.23 -10.46 5.80
C GLU A 68 0.89 -10.15 4.80
N GLN A 69 1.11 -8.88 4.43
CA GLN A 69 2.22 -8.53 3.55
C GLN A 69 3.59 -8.80 4.17
N GLU A 70 3.82 -8.40 5.42
CA GLU A 70 5.12 -8.60 6.08
C GLU A 70 5.37 -10.09 6.32
N VAL A 71 4.45 -10.79 6.98
CA VAL A 71 4.66 -12.18 7.40
C VAL A 71 4.63 -13.15 6.22
N PHE A 72 3.69 -12.99 5.28
CA PHE A 72 3.51 -13.95 4.21
C PHE A 72 4.63 -13.84 3.15
N ARG A 73 5.03 -12.62 2.77
CA ARG A 73 6.10 -12.44 1.78
C ARG A 73 7.49 -12.72 2.36
N ILE A 74 7.74 -12.41 3.63
CA ILE A 74 8.98 -12.82 4.30
C ILE A 74 9.06 -14.36 4.35
N CYS A 75 7.99 -15.06 4.74
CA CYS A 75 7.97 -16.53 4.72
C CYS A 75 8.14 -17.13 3.30
N SER A 76 7.55 -16.51 2.27
CA SER A 76 7.77 -16.94 0.88
C SER A 76 9.22 -16.75 0.42
N LEU A 77 9.90 -15.69 0.88
CA LEU A 77 11.32 -15.45 0.62
C LEU A 77 12.22 -16.46 1.36
N PHE A 78 11.90 -16.81 2.60
CA PHE A 78 12.69 -17.78 3.38
C PHE A 78 12.48 -19.25 2.96
N LYS A 79 11.43 -19.58 2.21
CA LYS A 79 11.23 -20.92 1.62
C LYS A 79 12.03 -21.18 0.34
N LEU A 80 12.81 -20.21 -0.13
CA LEU A 80 13.63 -20.31 -1.34
C LEU A 80 15.15 -20.34 -1.07
N CYS A 81 15.57 -20.42 0.20
CA CYS A 81 16.95 -20.70 0.60
C CYS A 81 17.10 -22.15 1.07
#